data_AF-A0A7C4DWF0-F1
#
_entry.id   AF-A0A7C4DWF0-F1
#
_cell.length_a   1.000
_cell.length_b   1.000
_cell.length_c   1.000
_cell.angle_alpha   90.00
_cell.angle_beta   90.00
_cell.angle_gamma   90.00
#
_symmetry.space_group_name_H-M   'P 1'
#
loop_
_entity.id
_entity.type
_entity.pdbx_description
1 polymer ?
#
loop_
_entity_poly.entity_id
_entity_poly.type
_entity_poly.pdbx_seq_one_letter_code
_entity_poly.pdbx_strand_id
1 'polypeptide(L)'
;MTQAGLTLVANFGNPREIVVPKELLAMLPEEARKVVMDGALDYNQRFRALVEDLHWSKCILVNKLSKHLNVPYSTLRGWMKKLNVKVRDRITALQLANTKYVKRDFDSSDVEKLKLWFLAYTDGSVRKYGQ
;
A
#
# COMPACT_ATOMS: atom_id res chain seq x y z
N MET A 1 -20.02 -3.36 -3.09
CA MET A 1 -20.39 -2.33 -2.10
C MET A 1 -19.30 -2.30 -1.03
N THR A 2 -18.33 -1.39 -1.14
CA THR A 2 -17.22 -1.27 -0.17
C THR A 2 -17.77 -0.67 1.11
N GLN A 3 -17.89 -1.47 2.17
CA GLN A 3 -18.35 -0.96 3.47
C GLN A 3 -17.31 0.03 4.03
N ALA A 4 -17.73 1.28 4.24
CA ALA A 4 -16.90 2.34 4.81
C ALA A 4 -16.36 1.90 6.19
N GLY A 5 -15.04 2.01 6.39
CA GLY A 5 -14.37 1.55 7.60
C GLY A 5 -13.94 2.67 8.55
N LEU A 6 -13.44 3.78 8.00
CA LEU A 6 -13.03 4.97 8.74
C LEU A 6 -12.93 6.15 7.77
N THR A 7 -13.42 7.33 8.13
CA THR A 7 -13.21 8.56 7.34
C THR A 7 -12.10 9.37 7.99
N LEU A 8 -11.06 9.67 7.22
CA LEU A 8 -9.95 10.53 7.64
C LEU A 8 -9.97 11.82 6.82
N VAL A 9 -9.89 12.98 7.46
CA VAL A 9 -9.91 14.28 6.77
C VAL A 9 -8.49 14.74 6.45
N ALA A 10 -8.08 14.63 5.20
CA ALA A 10 -6.78 15.04 4.72
C ALA A 10 -6.64 16.55 4.61
N ASN A 11 -5.76 17.13 5.42
CA ASN A 11 -5.51 18.56 5.40
C ASN A 11 -4.09 18.88 4.90
N PHE A 12 -3.92 18.90 3.57
CA PHE A 12 -2.66 19.25 2.91
C PHE A 12 -2.78 20.51 2.04
N GLY A 13 -3.59 21.47 2.48
CA GLY A 13 -3.89 22.74 1.80
C GLY A 13 -5.31 22.84 1.25
N ASN A 14 -5.97 21.69 1.00
CA ASN A 14 -7.41 21.60 0.77
C ASN A 14 -7.94 20.38 1.54
N PRO A 15 -8.90 20.55 2.46
CA PRO A 15 -9.50 19.44 3.20
C PRO A 15 -10.12 18.44 2.22
N ARG A 16 -9.72 17.18 2.28
CA ARG A 16 -10.33 16.09 1.52
C ARG A 16 -10.67 14.94 2.43
N GLU A 17 -11.93 14.51 2.42
CA GLU A 17 -12.32 13.29 3.12
C GLU A 17 -11.80 12.07 2.36
N ILE A 18 -11.00 11.26 3.05
CA ILE A 18 -10.53 9.97 2.58
C ILE A 18 -11.31 8.91 3.33
N VAL A 19 -12.07 8.11 2.59
CA VAL A 19 -12.71 6.92 3.14
C VAL A 19 -11.70 5.78 3.08
N VAL A 20 -11.30 5.29 4.25
CA VAL A 20 -10.47 4.09 4.38
C VAL A 20 -11.41 2.88 4.42
N PRO A 21 -11.31 1.95 3.44
CA PRO A 21 -12.07 0.71 3.46
C PRO A 21 -11.73 -0.17 4.67
N LYS A 22 -12.72 -0.89 5.22
CA LYS A 22 -12.50 -1.86 6.31
C LYS A 22 -11.44 -2.91 5.97
N GLU A 23 -11.39 -3.30 4.70
CA GLU A 23 -10.42 -4.27 4.18
C GLU A 23 -8.98 -3.80 4.40
N LEU A 24 -8.69 -2.50 4.18
CA LEU A 24 -7.35 -1.96 4.41
C LEU A 24 -7.01 -1.92 5.91
N LEU A 25 -7.98 -1.58 6.76
CA LEU A 25 -7.80 -1.60 8.21
C LEU A 25 -7.55 -3.00 8.76
N ALA A 26 -8.20 -4.02 8.18
CA ALA A 26 -7.98 -5.42 8.53
C ALA A 26 -6.59 -5.94 8.11
N MET A 27 -5.95 -5.29 7.13
CA MET A 27 -4.57 -5.62 6.74
C MET A 27 -3.54 -5.03 7.70
N LEU A 28 -3.88 -4.08 8.57
CA LEU A 28 -2.91 -3.50 9.50
C LEU A 28 -2.62 -4.44 10.68
N PRO A 29 -1.38 -4.47 11.20
CA PRO A 29 -1.12 -5.05 12.51
C PRO A 29 -1.90 -4.29 13.59
N GLU A 30 -2.21 -4.97 14.70
CA GLU A 30 -3.10 -4.44 15.74
C GLU A 30 -2.59 -3.12 16.34
N GLU A 31 -1.27 -3.00 16.50
CA GLU A 31 -0.61 -1.79 17.00
C GLU A 31 -0.83 -0.59 16.08
N ALA A 32 -0.61 -0.75 14.78
CA ALA A 32 -0.84 0.32 13.81
C ALA A 32 -2.32 0.65 13.65
N ARG A 33 -3.21 -0.34 13.77
CA ARG A 33 -4.64 -0.10 13.76
C ARG A 33 -5.07 0.77 14.94
N LYS A 34 -4.50 0.57 16.14
CA LYS A 34 -4.74 1.43 17.31
C LYS A 34 -4.31 2.87 17.03
N VAL A 35 -3.12 3.07 16.46
CA VAL A 35 -2.62 4.41 16.08
C VAL A 35 -3.52 5.08 15.04
N VAL A 36 -3.97 4.35 14.02
CA VAL A 36 -4.84 4.91 12.97
C VAL A 36 -6.23 5.28 13.51
N MET A 37 -6.73 4.55 14.51
CA MET A 37 -8.04 4.77 15.14
C MET A 37 -7.99 5.73 16.33
N ASP A 38 -6.81 6.10 16.81
CA ASP A 38 -6.65 6.97 17.97
C ASP A 38 -7.07 8.42 17.66
N GLY A 39 -8.21 8.83 18.20
CA GLY A 39 -8.75 10.18 18.00
C GLY A 39 -7.91 11.30 18.63
N ALA A 40 -6.96 10.97 19.52
CA ALA A 40 -6.06 11.96 20.13
C ALA A 40 -4.92 12.39 19.19
N LEU A 41 -4.59 11.57 18.19
CA LEU A 41 -3.52 11.84 17.23
C LEU A 41 -3.99 12.72 16.08
N ASP A 42 -3.08 13.59 15.61
CA ASP A 42 -3.35 14.41 14.44
C ASP A 42 -3.61 13.52 13.22
N TYR A 43 -4.46 14.00 12.31
CA TYR A 43 -4.73 13.34 11.04
C TYR A 43 -3.42 12.93 10.34
N ASN A 44 -2.42 13.81 10.29
CA ASN A 44 -1.19 13.55 9.57
C ASN A 44 -0.44 12.36 10.15
N GLN A 45 -0.46 12.19 11.48
CA GLN A 45 0.15 11.06 12.16
C GLN A 45 -0.60 9.76 11.86
N ARG A 46 -1.93 9.80 11.92
CA ARG A 46 -2.79 8.64 11.61
C ARG A 46 -2.65 8.19 10.16
N PHE A 47 -2.68 9.14 9.22
CA PHE A 47 -2.53 8.85 7.80
C PHE A 47 -1.10 8.40 7.47
N ARG A 48 -0.10 8.98 8.12
CA ARG A 48 1.28 8.50 8.01
C ARG A 48 1.38 7.05 8.43
N ALA A 49 0.91 6.70 9.63
CA ALA A 49 0.95 5.32 10.12
C ALA A 49 0.25 4.34 9.17
N LEU A 50 -0.96 4.70 8.70
CA LEU A 50 -1.71 3.91 7.72
C LEU A 50 -0.90 3.64 6.44
N VAL A 51 -0.39 4.70 5.82
CA VAL A 51 0.28 4.59 4.52
C VAL A 51 1.68 4.01 4.65
N GLU A 52 2.38 4.26 5.75
CA GLU A 52 3.70 3.70 6.04
C GLU A 52 3.61 2.19 6.24
N ASP A 53 2.62 1.68 6.96
CA ASP A 53 2.48 0.24 7.20
C ASP A 53 1.94 -0.54 6.02
N LEU A 54 0.90 -0.03 5.35
CA LEU A 54 0.45 -0.63 4.09
C LEU A 54 1.56 -0.54 3.03
N HIS A 55 2.26 0.59 3.06
CA HIS A 55 3.54 0.95 2.44
C HIS A 55 4.55 -0.19 2.46
N TRP A 56 5.17 -0.26 3.62
CA TRP A 56 6.38 -0.99 3.94
C TRP A 56 6.09 -2.39 4.46
N SER A 57 5.23 -2.49 5.47
CA SER A 57 4.93 -3.74 6.18
C SER A 57 4.13 -4.71 5.32
N LYS A 58 3.12 -4.24 4.57
CA LYS A 58 2.30 -5.07 3.66
C LYS A 58 2.76 -5.07 2.20
N CYS A 59 3.81 -4.33 1.90
CA CYS A 59 4.38 -4.24 0.56
C CYS A 59 3.39 -3.87 -0.53
N ILE A 60 2.45 -2.98 -0.23
CA ILE A 60 1.46 -2.50 -1.21
C ILE A 60 2.07 -1.34 -1.99
N LEU A 61 1.94 -1.37 -3.32
CA LEU A 61 2.43 -0.28 -4.16
C LEU A 61 1.56 0.97 -4.02
N VAL A 62 2.18 2.14 -4.18
CA VAL A 62 1.48 3.44 -4.10
C VAL A 62 0.33 3.53 -5.11
N ASN A 63 0.48 2.94 -6.31
CA ASN A 63 -0.59 2.92 -7.32
C ASN A 63 -1.79 2.04 -6.92
N LYS A 64 -1.55 1.01 -6.11
CA LYS A 64 -2.62 0.17 -5.58
C LYS A 64 -3.31 0.87 -4.41
N LEU A 65 -2.54 1.50 -3.53
CA LEU A 65 -3.08 2.33 -2.43
C LEU A 65 -3.91 3.50 -2.95
N SER A 66 -3.47 4.18 -4.02
CA SER A 66 -4.21 5.29 -4.61
C SER A 66 -5.59 4.85 -5.10
N LYS A 67 -5.70 3.65 -5.68
CA LYS A 67 -6.99 3.07 -6.07
C LYS A 67 -7.86 2.71 -4.85
N HIS A 68 -7.30 2.07 -3.83
CA HIS A 68 -8.06 1.69 -2.63
C HIS A 68 -8.57 2.89 -1.83
N LEU A 69 -7.80 3.98 -1.79
CA LEU A 69 -8.17 5.21 -1.09
C LEU A 69 -8.97 6.18 -1.97
N ASN A 70 -9.19 5.85 -3.24
CA ASN A 70 -9.80 6.73 -4.24
C ASN A 70 -9.13 8.13 -4.32
N VAL A 71 -7.80 8.16 -4.26
CA VAL A 71 -6.98 9.37 -4.31
C VAL A 71 -6.10 9.30 -5.55
N PRO A 72 -5.93 10.38 -6.33
CA PRO A 72 -5.01 10.36 -7.47
C PRO A 72 -3.58 9.99 -7.06
N TYR A 73 -2.91 9.16 -7.86
CA TYR A 73 -1.54 8.68 -7.57
C TYR A 73 -0.57 9.82 -7.26
N SER A 74 -0.58 10.89 -8.06
CA SER A 74 0.26 12.07 -7.87
C SER A 74 0.00 12.77 -6.54
N THR A 75 -1.27 12.87 -6.14
CA THR A 75 -1.70 13.42 -4.85
C THR A 75 -1.21 12.57 -3.69
N LEU A 76 -1.45 11.25 -3.73
CA LEU A 76 -1.00 10.33 -2.67
C LEU A 76 0.52 10.37 -2.52
N ARG A 77 1.26 10.34 -3.64
CA ARG A 77 2.72 10.46 -3.64
C ARG A 77 3.20 11.79 -3.06
N GLY A 78 2.49 12.88 -3.37
CA GLY A 78 2.76 14.20 -2.80
C GLY A 78 2.56 14.24 -1.29
N TRP A 79 1.47 13.64 -0.79
CA TRP A 79 1.20 13.53 0.64
C TRP A 79 2.22 12.68 1.38
N MET A 80 2.60 11.52 0.83
CA MET A 80 3.67 10.69 1.39
C MET A 80 4.96 11.47 1.54
N LYS A 81 5.33 12.27 0.52
CA LYS A 81 6.51 13.14 0.58
C LYS A 81 6.39 14.21 1.68
N LYS A 82 5.24 14.86 1.82
CA LYS A 82 4.99 15.86 2.89
C LYS A 82 5.05 15.25 4.30
N LEU A 83 4.59 14.00 4.44
CA LEU A 83 4.62 13.25 5.70
C LEU A 83 5.95 12.57 5.99
N ASN A 84 6.96 12.78 5.14
CA ASN A 84 8.27 12.14 5.22
C ASN A 84 8.21 10.60 5.17
N VAL A 85 7.20 10.05 4.50
CA VAL A 85 7.10 8.62 4.20
C VAL A 85 7.96 8.34 2.97
N LYS A 86 9.03 7.57 3.16
CA LYS A 86 9.95 7.22 2.08
C LYS A 86 9.21 6.35 1.06
N VAL A 87 9.08 6.84 -0.17
CA VAL A 87 8.61 6.03 -1.29
C VAL A 87 9.76 5.12 -1.72
N ARG A 88 9.47 3.82 -1.85
CA ARG A 88 10.46 2.84 -2.31
C ARG A 88 11.04 3.25 -3.66
N ASP A 89 12.37 3.17 -3.77
CA ASP A 89 13.02 3.18 -5.06
C ASP A 89 12.75 1.85 -5.79
N ARG A 90 13.08 1.83 -7.08
CA ARG A 90 12.80 0.70 -7.96
C ARG A 90 13.48 -0.58 -7.50
N ILE A 91 14.71 -0.50 -6.98
CA ILE A 91 15.50 -1.68 -6.59
C ILE A 91 14.89 -2.30 -5.33
N THR A 92 14.58 -1.49 -4.32
CA THR A 92 13.89 -1.97 -3.12
C THR A 92 12.50 -2.53 -3.44
N ALA A 93 11.75 -1.93 -4.36
CA ALA A 93 10.46 -2.46 -4.80
C ALA A 93 10.61 -3.85 -5.45
N LEU A 94 11.60 -4.03 -6.33
CA LEU A 94 11.93 -5.32 -6.95
C LEU A 94 12.34 -6.38 -5.94
N GLN A 95 13.21 -6.03 -4.98
CA GLN A 95 13.67 -6.95 -3.95
C GLN A 95 12.53 -7.44 -3.05
N LEU A 96 11.68 -6.53 -2.57
CA LEU A 96 10.54 -6.89 -1.72
C LEU A 96 9.48 -7.69 -2.47
N ALA A 97 9.23 -7.34 -3.72
CA ALA A 97 8.38 -8.11 -4.60
C ALA A 97 8.94 -9.54 -4.72
N ASN A 98 10.20 -9.70 -5.12
CA ASN A 98 10.84 -11.01 -5.23
C ASN A 98 10.81 -11.80 -3.91
N THR A 99 11.11 -11.20 -2.76
CA THR A 99 11.02 -11.88 -1.46
C THR A 99 9.60 -12.36 -1.15
N LYS A 100 8.58 -11.57 -1.50
CA LYS A 100 7.17 -11.95 -1.34
C LYS A 100 6.79 -13.14 -2.23
N TYR A 101 7.36 -13.24 -3.44
CA TYR A 101 7.07 -14.34 -4.38
C TYR A 101 7.94 -15.57 -4.16
N VAL A 102 9.20 -15.42 -3.73
CA VAL A 102 10.12 -16.52 -3.41
C VAL A 102 9.64 -17.31 -2.19
N LYS A 103 8.95 -16.66 -1.24
CA LYS A 103 8.32 -17.32 -0.08
C LYS A 103 7.02 -18.07 -0.42
N ARG A 104 6.58 -18.06 -1.68
CA ARG A 104 5.43 -18.84 -2.15
C ARG A 104 5.97 -20.13 -2.76
N ASP A 105 5.41 -21.27 -2.36
CA ASP A 105 5.74 -22.56 -2.97
C ASP A 105 5.45 -22.48 -4.47
N PHE A 106 6.50 -22.32 -5.27
CA PHE A 106 6.38 -22.18 -6.72
C PHE A 106 6.66 -23.53 -7.35
N ASP A 107 5.59 -24.21 -7.75
CA ASP A 107 5.64 -25.55 -8.36
C ASP A 107 6.13 -25.55 -9.82
N SER A 108 6.42 -24.36 -10.38
CA SER A 108 6.83 -24.18 -11.78
C SER A 108 5.81 -24.66 -12.82
N SER A 109 4.54 -24.84 -12.45
CA SER A 109 3.48 -25.16 -13.41
C SER A 109 3.19 -23.97 -14.35
N ASP A 110 2.67 -24.26 -15.55
CA ASP A 110 2.41 -23.21 -16.54
C ASP A 110 1.30 -22.24 -16.11
N VAL A 111 0.36 -22.72 -15.29
CA VAL A 111 -0.66 -21.89 -14.64
C VAL A 111 -0.02 -20.95 -13.61
N GLU A 112 0.92 -21.45 -12.79
CA GLU A 112 1.63 -20.63 -11.81
C GLU A 112 2.54 -19.60 -12.50
N LYS A 113 3.22 -19.97 -13.60
CA LYS A 113 3.98 -19.06 -14.46
C LYS A 113 3.11 -17.95 -15.04
N LEU A 114 1.91 -18.28 -15.53
CA LEU A 114 0.95 -17.31 -16.06
C LEU A 114 0.44 -16.37 -14.97
N LYS A 115 0.10 -16.89 -13.77
CA LYS A 115 -0.27 -16.04 -12.62
C LYS A 115 0.87 -15.09 -12.24
N LEU A 116 2.11 -15.57 -12.24
CA LEU A 116 3.29 -14.73 -11.97
C LEU A 116 3.50 -13.67 -13.06
N TRP A 117 3.25 -14.01 -14.33
CA TRP A 117 3.30 -13.07 -15.44
C TRP A 117 2.21 -11.99 -15.32
N PHE A 118 0.96 -12.38 -15.04
CA PHE A 118 -0.12 -11.44 -14.77
C PHE A 118 0.15 -10.57 -13.54
N LEU A 119 0.68 -11.15 -12.46
CA LEU A 119 1.05 -10.42 -11.25
C LEU A 119 2.18 -9.42 -11.51
N ALA A 120 3.21 -9.83 -12.27
CA ALA A 120 4.29 -8.94 -12.72
C ALA A 120 3.75 -7.79 -13.57
N TYR A 121 2.76 -8.05 -14.42
CA TYR A 121 2.11 -7.05 -15.24
C TYR A 121 1.25 -6.08 -14.41
N THR A 122 0.59 -6.56 -13.34
CA THR A 122 -0.25 -5.73 -12.46
C THR A 122 0.51 -4.94 -11.39
N ASP A 123 1.57 -5.52 -10.80
CA ASP A 123 2.41 -4.87 -9.79
C ASP A 123 3.62 -4.14 -10.43
N GLY A 124 3.89 -4.33 -11.73
CA GLY A 124 4.88 -3.59 -12.53
C GLY A 124 6.34 -3.71 -12.08
N SER A 125 6.61 -4.50 -11.03
CA SER A 125 7.87 -4.49 -10.28
C SER A 125 8.45 -5.89 -10.08
N VAL A 126 7.94 -6.92 -10.77
CA VAL A 126 8.44 -8.29 -10.72
C VAL A 126 9.16 -8.59 -12.02
N ARG A 127 10.36 -9.16 -11.94
CA ARG A 127 11.05 -9.75 -13.09
C ARG A 127 11.37 -11.20 -12.77
N LYS A 128 11.23 -12.09 -13.76
CA LYS A 128 11.77 -13.45 -13.66
C LYS A 128 13.26 -13.36 -13.39
N TYR A 129 13.75 -14.03 -12.35
CA TYR A 129 15.17 -14.36 -12.25
C TYR A 129 15.48 -15.36 -13.38
N GLY A 130 16.43 -15.04 -14.26
CA GLY A 130 16.90 -15.94 -15.32
C GLY A 130 16.50 -15.61 -16.76
N GLN A 131 16.57 -14.33 -17.16
CA GLN A 131 16.87 -13.96 -18.55
C GLN A 131 18.05 -13.00 -18.56
#